data_AF-A0A0H1B843-F1
#
_entry.id   AF-A0A0H1B843-F1
#
_cell.length_a   1.000
_cell.length_b   1.000
_cell.length_c   1.000
_cell.angle_alpha   90.00
_cell.angle_beta   90.00
_cell.angle_gamma   90.00
#
_symmetry.space_group_name_H-M   'P 1'
#
loop_
_entity.id
_entity.type
_entity.pdbx_description
1 polymer ?
#
loop_
_entity_poly.entity_id
_entity_poly.type
_entity_poly.pdbx_seq_one_letter_code
_entity_poly.pdbx_strand_id
1 'polypeptide(L)'
;MGASSAGDLSYFAVSSIYGELMAEMRILDGRETVLLEFVCCLADGVGAQAKGHFFGCRNLGITGPEIRGAIEMVREIAGQLGLVSFLEDVSGEGEEGGFRFLKKAGSW
;
A
#
# COMPACT_ATOMS: atom_id res chain seq x y z
N MET A 1 16.30 -14.05 -2.06
CA MET A 1 16.38 -12.71 -1.44
C MET A 1 17.82 -12.19 -1.33
N GLY A 2 18.76 -12.90 -0.69
CA GLY A 2 20.14 -12.41 -0.58
C GLY A 2 20.87 -12.24 -1.93
N ALA A 3 20.71 -13.19 -2.86
CA ALA A 3 21.38 -13.12 -4.16
C ALA A 3 20.89 -11.97 -5.07
N SER A 4 19.61 -11.59 -4.99
CA SER A 4 19.02 -10.50 -5.79
C SER A 4 19.33 -9.10 -5.25
N SER A 5 20.00 -9.02 -4.11
CA SER A 5 20.35 -7.77 -3.41
C SER A 5 21.81 -7.72 -2.99
N ALA A 6 22.68 -8.58 -3.55
CA ALA A 6 24.08 -8.69 -3.15
C ALA A 6 24.31 -8.86 -1.62
N GLY A 7 23.28 -9.29 -0.87
CA GLY A 7 23.31 -9.48 0.58
C GLY A 7 23.03 -8.23 1.43
N ASP A 8 22.85 -7.04 0.87
CA ASP A 8 22.72 -5.80 1.64
C ASP A 8 21.28 -5.37 1.95
N LEU A 9 20.27 -6.03 1.36
CA LEU A 9 18.87 -5.62 1.49
C LEU A 9 18.41 -5.43 2.92
N SER A 10 18.77 -6.35 3.81
CA SER A 10 18.38 -6.28 5.23
C SER A 10 18.99 -5.05 5.91
N TYR A 11 20.24 -4.73 5.57
CA TYR A 11 20.91 -3.54 6.08
C TYR A 11 20.26 -2.27 5.52
N PHE A 12 20.11 -2.20 4.19
CA PHE A 12 19.50 -1.06 3.52
C PHE A 12 18.07 -0.78 3.98
N ALA A 13 17.25 -1.81 4.16
CA ALA A 13 15.90 -1.68 4.69
C ALA A 13 15.93 -1.04 6.08
N VAL A 14 16.79 -1.50 6.98
CA VAL A 14 16.89 -0.95 8.34
C VAL A 14 17.47 0.47 8.33
N SER A 15 18.61 0.69 7.67
CA SER A 15 19.30 1.97 7.72
C SER A 15 18.54 3.07 6.99
N SER A 16 18.13 2.79 5.75
CA SER A 16 17.67 3.83 4.82
C SER A 16 16.14 3.94 4.83
N ILE A 17 15.43 2.81 4.80
CA ILE A 17 13.96 2.84 4.79
C ILE A 17 13.42 3.14 6.19
N TYR A 18 13.72 2.31 7.18
CA TYR A 18 13.19 2.51 8.53
C TYR A 18 13.93 3.60 9.32
N GLY A 19 15.25 3.71 9.14
CA GLY A 19 16.11 4.62 9.93
C GLY A 19 16.17 6.06 9.41
N GLU A 20 15.94 6.28 8.11
CA GLU A 20 15.92 7.62 7.52
C GLU A 20 14.52 7.97 7.01
N LEU A 21 14.02 7.27 5.99
CA LEU A 21 12.78 7.64 5.30
C LEU A 21 11.56 7.63 6.23
N MET A 22 11.34 6.54 6.97
CA MET A 22 10.17 6.41 7.86
C MET A 22 10.36 7.09 9.22
N ALA A 23 11.61 7.40 9.60
CA ALA A 23 11.90 8.10 10.86
C ALA A 23 11.75 9.62 10.74
N GLU A 24 11.78 10.16 9.51
CA GLU A 24 11.53 11.56 9.22
C GLU A 24 10.05 11.89 9.35
N MET A 25 9.70 12.71 10.34
CA MET A 25 8.31 12.97 10.72
C MET A 25 7.93 14.46 10.63
N ARG A 26 8.80 15.31 10.04
CA ARG A 26 8.55 16.76 9.95
C ARG A 26 7.62 17.16 8.82
N ILE A 27 7.47 16.31 7.79
CA ILE A 27 6.61 16.58 6.62
C ILE A 27 5.35 15.72 6.69
N LEU A 28 5.52 14.40 6.78
CA LEU A 28 4.44 13.44 6.99
C LEU A 28 4.67 12.75 8.32
N ASP A 29 3.62 12.55 9.10
CA ASP A 29 3.69 11.67 10.26
C ASP A 29 3.58 10.19 9.85
N GLY A 30 3.60 9.28 10.83
CA GLY A 30 3.57 7.85 10.56
C GLY A 30 2.25 7.41 9.93
N ARG A 31 1.15 8.06 10.29
CA ARG A 31 -0.20 7.76 9.79
C ARG A 31 -0.32 8.18 8.33
N GLU A 32 0.21 9.35 7.99
CA GLU A 32 0.26 9.86 6.61
C GLU A 32 1.24 9.04 5.75
N THR A 33 2.39 8.69 6.30
CA THR A 33 3.43 7.90 5.62
C THR A 33 2.91 6.51 5.28
N VAL A 34 2.29 5.78 6.22
CA VAL A 34 1.78 4.43 5.94
C VAL A 34 0.65 4.44 4.92
N LEU A 35 -0.18 5.49 4.91
CA LEU A 35 -1.25 5.65 3.93
C LEU A 35 -0.67 5.86 2.54
N LEU A 36 0.39 6.67 2.43
CA LEU A 36 1.10 6.89 1.17
C LEU A 36 1.78 5.60 0.67
N GLU A 37 2.48 4.87 1.53
CA GLU A 37 3.09 3.58 1.18
C GLU A 37 2.05 2.58 0.66
N PHE A 38 0.89 2.51 1.32
CA PHE A 38 -0.21 1.67 0.86
C PHE A 38 -0.71 2.09 -0.53
N VAL A 39 -0.95 3.39 -0.75
CA VAL A 39 -1.43 3.91 -2.04
C VAL A 39 -0.43 3.63 -3.17
N CYS A 40 0.86 3.87 -2.95
CA CYS A 40 1.90 3.58 -3.93
C CYS A 40 1.95 2.07 -4.24
N CYS A 41 1.93 1.22 -3.21
CA CYS A 41 1.93 -0.23 -3.41
C CYS A 41 0.68 -0.74 -4.15
N LEU A 42 -0.48 -0.13 -3.90
CA LEU A 42 -1.71 -0.45 -4.61
C LEU A 42 -1.61 -0.03 -6.08
N ALA A 43 -1.17 1.19 -6.35
CA ALA A 43 -1.01 1.73 -7.71
C ALA A 43 0.02 0.95 -8.54
N ASP A 44 1.10 0.46 -7.92
CA ASP A 44 2.15 -0.31 -8.57
C ASP A 44 1.83 -1.82 -8.69
N GLY A 45 0.66 -2.27 -8.25
CA GLY A 45 0.25 -3.68 -8.37
C GLY A 45 1.00 -4.66 -7.45
N VAL A 46 1.68 -4.17 -6.42
CA VAL A 46 2.46 -5.02 -5.49
C VAL A 46 1.63 -5.50 -4.30
N GLY A 47 0.68 -6.40 -4.58
CA GLY A 47 -0.36 -6.84 -3.63
C GLY A 47 0.14 -7.33 -2.27
N ALA A 48 1.28 -8.03 -2.21
CA ALA A 48 1.85 -8.51 -0.95
C ALA A 48 2.31 -7.36 -0.04
N GLN A 49 2.95 -6.33 -0.60
CA GLN A 49 3.37 -5.13 0.13
C GLN A 49 2.16 -4.26 0.47
N ALA A 50 1.26 -4.05 -0.49
CA ALA A 50 0.02 -3.31 -0.28
C ALA A 50 -0.79 -3.89 0.88
N LYS A 51 -0.87 -5.22 1.00
CA LYS A 51 -1.53 -5.89 2.14
C LYS A 51 -0.87 -5.53 3.48
N GLY A 52 0.46 -5.50 3.54
CA GLY A 52 1.21 -5.13 4.73
C GLY A 52 0.87 -3.71 5.18
N HIS A 53 1.03 -2.74 4.27
CA HIS A 53 0.76 -1.32 4.57
C HIS A 53 -0.74 -1.06 4.82
N PHE A 54 -1.65 -1.78 4.19
CA PHE A 54 -3.08 -1.71 4.48
C PHE A 54 -3.37 -2.02 5.95
N PHE A 55 -2.87 -3.15 6.49
CA PHE A 55 -3.04 -3.42 7.92
C PHE A 55 -2.22 -2.47 8.80
N GLY A 56 -1.10 -1.96 8.31
CA GLY A 56 -0.34 -0.87 8.95
C GLY A 56 -1.17 0.41 9.13
N CYS A 57 -1.94 0.81 8.11
CA CYS A 57 -2.86 1.94 8.17
C CYS A 57 -3.83 1.79 9.34
N ARG A 58 -4.44 0.61 9.49
CA ARG A 58 -5.34 0.33 10.61
C ARG A 58 -4.63 0.44 11.97
N ASN A 59 -3.42 -0.08 12.08
CA ASN A 59 -2.64 -0.02 13.33
C ASN A 59 -2.29 1.42 13.73
N LEU A 60 -2.14 2.31 12.75
CA LEU A 60 -1.83 3.73 12.94
C LEU A 60 -3.09 4.62 12.95
N GLY A 61 -4.28 4.03 13.06
CA GLY A 61 -5.53 4.77 13.28
C GLY A 61 -6.10 5.43 12.02
N ILE A 62 -5.74 4.98 10.82
CA ILE A 62 -6.48 5.33 9.60
C ILE A 62 -7.89 4.74 9.68
N THR A 63 -8.89 5.57 9.42
CA THR A 63 -10.30 5.23 9.47
C THR A 63 -10.79 4.55 8.19
N GLY A 64 -11.94 3.87 8.28
CA GLY A 64 -12.62 3.29 7.12
C GLY A 64 -12.86 4.28 5.96
N PRO A 65 -13.39 5.50 6.21
CA PRO A 65 -13.54 6.51 5.16
C PRO A 65 -12.22 6.93 4.51
N GLU A 66 -11.16 7.16 5.29
CA GLU A 66 -9.85 7.56 4.77
C GLU A 66 -9.26 6.49 3.84
N ILE A 67 -9.26 5.22 4.26
CA ILE A 67 -8.70 4.14 3.43
C ILE A 67 -9.54 3.90 2.16
N ARG A 68 -10.87 4.02 2.25
CA ARG A 68 -11.75 3.86 1.07
C ARG A 68 -11.54 5.00 0.09
N GLY A 69 -11.38 6.23 0.57
CA GLY A 69 -11.01 7.38 -0.26
C GLY A 69 -9.68 7.16 -0.97
N ALA A 70 -8.66 6.64 -0.26
CA ALA A 70 -7.36 6.31 -0.84
C ALA A 70 -7.44 5.25 -1.94
N ILE A 71 -8.21 4.17 -1.72
CA ILE A 71 -8.46 3.14 -2.74
C ILE A 71 -9.15 3.73 -3.97
N GLU A 72 -10.16 4.59 -3.75
CA GLU A 72 -10.93 5.18 -4.83
C GLU A 72 -10.10 6.14 -5.68
N MET A 73 -9.17 6.90 -5.08
CA MET A 73 -8.23 7.73 -5.84
C MET A 73 -7.40 6.90 -6.83
N VAL A 74 -6.88 5.74 -6.40
CA VAL A 74 -6.11 4.87 -7.28
C VAL A 74 -6.98 4.30 -8.41
N ARG A 75 -8.22 3.90 -8.11
CA ARG A 75 -9.18 3.42 -9.10
C ARG A 75 -9.57 4.49 -10.10
N GLU A 76 -9.79 5.72 -9.65
CA GLU A 76 -10.15 6.84 -10.51
C GLU A 76 -9.03 7.14 -11.52
N ILE A 77 -7.78 7.22 -11.04
CA ILE A 77 -6.61 7.41 -11.92
C ILE A 77 -6.48 6.25 -12.91
N ALA A 78 -6.61 5.00 -12.45
CA ALA A 78 -6.56 3.84 -13.32
C ALA A 78 -7.68 3.84 -14.38
N GLY A 79 -8.88 4.30 -14.03
CA GLY A 79 -10.00 4.48 -14.94
C GLY A 79 -9.72 5.54 -16.01
N GLN A 80 -9.16 6.69 -15.62
CA GLN A 80 -8.72 7.73 -16.56
C GLN A 80 -7.66 7.23 -17.55
N LEU A 81 -6.82 6.26 -17.13
CA LEU A 81 -5.79 5.63 -17.96
C LEU A 81 -6.30 4.41 -18.74
N GLY A 82 -7.55 3.98 -18.56
CA GLY A 82 -8.12 2.81 -19.25
C GLY A 82 -7.56 1.46 -18.80
N LEU A 83 -7.05 1.35 -17.57
CA LEU A 83 -6.43 0.14 -17.02
C LEU A 83 -7.48 -0.86 -16.50
N VAL A 84 -8.30 -1.40 -17.41
CA VAL A 84 -9.47 -2.25 -17.07
C VAL A 84 -9.07 -3.50 -16.27
N SER A 85 -8.02 -4.21 -16.68
CA SER A 85 -7.56 -5.42 -15.97
C SER A 85 -7.08 -5.14 -14.55
N PHE A 86 -6.45 -3.99 -14.32
CA PHE A 86 -6.04 -3.56 -12.99
C PHE A 86 -7.26 -3.25 -12.11
N LEU A 87 -8.26 -2.54 -12.66
CA LEU A 87 -9.52 -2.24 -11.98
C LEU A 87 -10.25 -3.51 -11.53
N GLU A 88 -10.27 -4.55 -12.38
CA GLU A 88 -10.83 -5.85 -12.05
C GLU A 88 -10.10 -6.50 -10.87
N ASP A 89 -8.76 -6.45 -10.83
CA ASP A 89 -7.99 -7.04 -9.72
C ASP A 89 -8.21 -6.27 -8.39
N VAL A 90 -8.16 -4.93 -8.42
CA VAL A 90 -8.35 -4.10 -7.23
C VAL A 90 -9.82 -3.97 -6.80
N SER A 91 -10.78 -4.47 -7.57
CA SER A 91 -12.16 -4.66 -7.12
C SER A 91 -12.24 -5.64 -5.94
N GLY A 92 -11.29 -6.59 -5.88
CA GLY A 92 -11.28 -7.69 -4.91
C GLY A 92 -12.35 -8.76 -5.19
N GLU A 93 -13.03 -8.71 -6.34
CA GLU A 93 -14.11 -9.64 -6.70
C GLU A 93 -13.59 -11.00 -7.22
N GLY A 94 -12.35 -11.09 -7.69
CA GLY A 94 -11.75 -12.33 -8.20
C GLY A 94 -11.37 -13.37 -7.14
N GLU A 95 -11.53 -14.66 -7.47
CA GLU A 95 -11.20 -15.83 -6.63
C GLU A 95 -9.68 -16.12 -6.49
N GLU A 96 -8.81 -15.36 -7.15
CA GLU A 96 -7.34 -15.48 -7.07
C GLU A 96 -6.62 -14.13 -6.83
N GLY A 97 -7.34 -13.00 -6.76
CA GLY A 97 -6.75 -11.66 -6.81
C GLY A 97 -5.86 -11.28 -5.62
N GLY A 98 -4.75 -10.59 -5.92
CA GLY A 98 -3.74 -10.14 -4.94
C GLY A 98 -4.26 -9.10 -3.95
N PHE A 99 -5.42 -8.49 -4.25
CA PHE A 99 -6.02 -7.38 -3.52
C PHE A 99 -7.31 -7.71 -2.76
N ARG A 100 -7.63 -8.99 -2.55
CA ARG A 100 -8.85 -9.40 -1.81
C ARG A 100 -8.99 -8.81 -0.40
N PHE A 101 -7.88 -8.40 0.22
CA PHE A 101 -7.89 -7.77 1.53
C PHE A 101 -8.62 -6.42 1.54
N LEU A 102 -8.76 -5.73 0.40
CA LEU A 102 -9.45 -4.44 0.29
C LEU A 102 -10.93 -4.53 0.71
N LYS A 103 -11.56 -5.71 0.59
CA LYS A 103 -12.93 -5.96 1.10
C LYS A 103 -13.07 -5.68 2.61
N LYS A 104 -11.98 -5.78 3.38
CA LYS A 104 -11.99 -5.46 4.82
C LYS A 104 -12.11 -3.97 5.11
N ALA A 105 -11.85 -3.09 4.14
CA ALA A 105 -12.00 -1.64 4.32
C ALA A 105 -13.44 -1.23 4.66
N GLY A 106 -14.44 -2.05 4.27
CA GLY A 106 -15.85 -1.83 4.63
C GLY A 106 -16.19 -2.13 6.09
N SER A 107 -15.32 -2.86 6.81
CA SER A 107 -15.53 -3.25 8.21
C SER A 107 -14.64 -2.48 9.20
N TRP A 108 -14.06 -1.36 8.77
CA TRP A 108 -13.22 -0.47 9.58
C TRP A 108 -13.99 0.76 9.99
#